data_AF-A0A1F7YXL2-F1
#
_entry.id   AF-A0A1F7YXL2-F1
#
_cell.length_a   1.000
_cell.length_b   1.000
_cell.length_c   1.000
_cell.angle_alpha   90.00
_cell.angle_beta   90.00
_cell.angle_gamma   90.00
#
_symmetry.space_group_name_H-M   'P 1'
#
loop_
_entity.id
_entity.type
_entity.pdbx_description
1 polymer ?
#
loop_
_entity_poly.entity_id
_entity_poly.type
_entity_poly.pdbx_seq_one_letter_code
_entity_poly.pdbx_strand_id
1 'polypeptide(L)'
;MDNNSQIPPLVPQPTPQPMNVVAPAALTPEPENPKSKKKIMVAAIIIVLVILTTALAGGVYAIAYEKITLPDQELQRRISHFTMSLPFTPKTPRYVLERSLMTHTGVTKHSFNISLAIDSSGLASILGLSGKLDILAKGAIDYSDPKNIIYYADIDLPQTASFKLRKPDNNLYIKIENVNQATLAILGIDKTTFEQANANWISYEVITLDTPARQRVEEQSQPFTDRLREKIADAIDEPDLINKTLGEDIINGVEVYKITATIDEDFFTDMAGYYPSVDQMKLEIYIDKKDFLVRRLATNTTISQSAVLSAQAQSLPGMIVPPTGNEVAFLAVVADFSDYSSKVTVEKPPTSISVEEFITQLLPSEETSPNIINPARQFHQARDTQRRADLLSITNAIYQYAAENNGKLPGSTAFPKTPTCIGTASECFNLGAAGGQWPIVPTYIAAIPTDPNTGSDLNTGYTIYINTDGRLVATATGEIEEEITVLR
;
A
#
# COMPACT_ATOMS: atom_id res chain seq x y z
N MET A 1 47.62 79.05 -23.50
CA MET A 1 48.12 78.66 -22.17
C MET A 1 48.33 77.15 -22.20
N ASP A 2 49.50 76.53 -22.31
CA ASP A 2 50.91 76.90 -22.57
C ASP A 2 51.58 75.62 -23.11
N ASN A 3 52.30 75.66 -24.24
CA ASN A 3 53.78 75.45 -24.39
C ASN A 3 54.37 74.22 -23.65
N ASN A 4 55.24 73.35 -24.20
CA ASN A 4 56.34 73.58 -25.15
C ASN A 4 56.95 72.24 -25.73
N SER A 5 57.65 72.41 -26.86
CA SER A 5 58.42 71.58 -27.84
C SER A 5 59.30 70.37 -27.38
N GLN A 6 59.71 69.38 -28.22
CA GLN A 6 60.66 69.42 -29.36
C GLN A 6 60.67 68.15 -30.29
N ILE A 7 61.37 68.26 -31.45
CA ILE A 7 61.35 67.54 -32.77
C ILE A 7 62.37 66.35 -32.91
N PRO A 8 62.26 65.43 -33.92
CA PRO A 8 62.77 64.03 -33.90
C PRO A 8 64.04 63.75 -34.77
N PRO A 9 64.53 62.49 -34.88
CA PRO A 9 65.63 62.11 -35.77
C PRO A 9 65.22 61.34 -37.05
N LEU A 10 66.03 61.49 -38.12
CA LEU A 10 65.96 60.84 -39.43
C LEU A 10 66.53 59.40 -39.44
N VAL A 11 65.99 58.54 -40.31
CA VAL A 11 66.51 57.18 -40.60
C VAL A 11 66.99 57.09 -42.06
N PRO A 12 68.10 56.37 -42.38
CA PRO A 12 68.74 56.43 -43.70
C PRO A 12 68.17 55.40 -44.71
N GLN A 13 68.14 55.78 -46.00
CA GLN A 13 67.97 54.87 -47.15
C GLN A 13 69.33 54.46 -47.75
N PRO A 14 69.43 53.23 -48.31
CA PRO A 14 70.32 52.96 -49.44
C PRO A 14 69.60 52.49 -50.72
N THR A 15 70.24 52.85 -51.83
CA THR A 15 69.90 52.90 -53.27
C THR A 15 69.99 51.56 -54.05
N PRO A 16 69.54 51.50 -55.33
CA PRO A 16 69.13 50.28 -56.07
C PRO A 16 70.19 49.67 -57.00
N GLN A 17 69.92 48.46 -57.53
CA GLN A 17 70.56 47.89 -58.72
C GLN A 17 69.57 47.22 -59.72
N PRO A 18 69.90 47.15 -61.03
CA PRO A 18 68.95 47.05 -62.15
C PRO A 18 68.69 45.64 -62.71
N MET A 19 67.64 45.55 -63.55
CA MET A 19 67.05 44.37 -64.21
C MET A 19 67.94 43.60 -65.19
N ASN A 20 67.66 42.30 -65.34
CA ASN A 20 67.89 41.54 -66.57
C ASN A 20 66.73 40.54 -66.83
N VAL A 21 66.31 40.44 -68.09
CA VAL A 21 65.14 39.69 -68.60
C VAL A 21 65.49 38.23 -68.89
N VAL A 22 64.59 37.28 -68.58
CA VAL A 22 64.61 35.89 -69.10
C VAL A 22 63.19 35.40 -69.47
N ALA A 23 63.14 34.64 -70.56
CA ALA A 23 62.02 34.12 -71.39
C ALA A 23 60.93 33.25 -70.68
N PRO A 24 59.77 32.99 -71.33
CA PRO A 24 58.62 32.34 -70.67
C PRO A 24 58.81 30.83 -70.51
N ALA A 25 58.54 30.34 -69.29
CA ALA A 25 58.62 28.92 -68.93
C ALA A 25 57.37 28.13 -69.34
N ALA A 26 57.60 26.91 -69.82
CA ALA A 26 56.61 25.92 -70.24
C ALA A 26 55.70 25.44 -69.08
N LEU A 27 54.46 25.13 -69.40
CA LEU A 27 53.47 24.50 -68.50
C LEU A 27 53.93 23.09 -68.11
N THR A 28 54.29 22.90 -66.84
CA THR A 28 54.44 21.57 -66.21
C THR A 28 53.11 21.09 -65.63
N PRO A 29 52.76 19.79 -65.71
CA PRO A 29 51.52 19.27 -65.15
C PRO A 29 51.54 19.33 -63.61
N GLU A 30 50.38 19.66 -63.04
CA GLU A 30 50.13 19.78 -61.60
C GLU A 30 50.37 18.44 -60.88
N PRO A 31 51.00 18.42 -59.68
CA PRO A 31 51.25 17.19 -58.96
C PRO A 31 49.96 16.61 -58.37
N GLU A 32 49.63 15.38 -58.75
CA GLU A 32 48.50 14.63 -58.19
C GLU A 32 48.72 14.38 -56.68
N ASN A 33 47.85 14.96 -55.86
CA ASN A 33 47.95 15.03 -54.41
C ASN A 33 47.56 13.70 -53.74
N PRO A 34 48.45 12.98 -53.03
CA PRO A 34 48.14 11.66 -52.44
C PRO A 34 47.33 11.74 -51.13
N LYS A 35 46.54 12.80 -50.90
CA LYS A 35 45.80 13.04 -49.65
C LYS A 35 44.48 12.25 -49.50
N SER A 36 44.09 11.43 -50.47
CA SER A 36 42.82 10.68 -50.43
C SER A 36 42.91 9.30 -49.76
N LYS A 37 44.04 8.58 -49.91
CA LYS A 37 44.16 7.19 -49.43
C LYS A 37 44.19 7.06 -47.91
N LYS A 38 44.79 8.01 -47.17
CA LYS A 38 44.78 7.99 -45.69
C LYS A 38 43.38 8.22 -45.09
N LYS A 39 42.55 9.08 -45.68
CA LYS A 39 41.17 9.31 -45.21
C LYS A 39 40.27 8.12 -45.50
N ILE A 40 40.43 7.48 -46.66
CA ILE A 40 39.71 6.24 -47.02
C ILE A 40 40.16 5.07 -46.13
N MET A 41 41.45 4.96 -45.82
CA MET A 41 41.98 3.92 -44.93
C MET A 41 41.54 4.11 -43.48
N VAL A 42 41.48 5.34 -42.97
CA VAL A 42 40.91 5.63 -41.64
C VAL A 42 39.41 5.36 -41.60
N ALA A 43 38.65 5.73 -42.64
CA ALA A 43 37.23 5.40 -42.75
C ALA A 43 37.01 3.88 -42.84
N ALA A 44 37.83 3.14 -43.59
CA ALA A 44 37.79 1.69 -43.67
C ALA A 44 38.18 1.03 -42.34
N ILE A 45 39.15 1.56 -41.61
CA ILE A 45 39.50 1.09 -40.26
C ILE A 45 38.37 1.37 -39.28
N ILE A 46 37.71 2.54 -39.34
CA ILE A 46 36.52 2.83 -38.51
C ILE A 46 35.36 1.90 -38.89
N ILE A 47 35.12 1.66 -40.18
CA ILE A 47 34.08 0.73 -40.64
C ILE A 47 34.42 -0.71 -40.23
N VAL A 48 35.68 -1.12 -40.28
CA VAL A 48 36.13 -2.45 -39.82
C VAL A 48 36.11 -2.55 -38.30
N LEU A 49 36.40 -1.46 -37.55
CA LEU A 49 36.23 -1.40 -36.10
C LEU A 49 34.74 -1.44 -35.73
N VAL A 50 33.89 -0.71 -36.46
CA VAL A 50 32.43 -0.78 -36.32
C VAL A 50 31.96 -2.19 -36.65
N ILE A 51 32.43 -2.81 -37.73
CA ILE A 51 32.08 -4.18 -38.13
C ILE A 51 32.58 -5.21 -37.10
N LEU A 52 33.80 -5.08 -36.59
CA LEU A 52 34.38 -5.92 -35.53
C LEU A 52 33.65 -5.72 -34.20
N THR A 53 33.29 -4.48 -33.86
CA THR A 53 32.41 -4.19 -32.72
C THR A 53 31.00 -4.69 -32.96
N THR A 54 30.51 -4.78 -34.21
CA THR A 54 29.17 -5.34 -34.52
C THR A 54 29.16 -6.87 -34.57
N ALA A 55 30.29 -7.52 -34.91
CA ALA A 55 30.45 -8.96 -34.84
C ALA A 55 30.63 -9.44 -33.38
N LEU A 56 31.39 -8.68 -32.57
CA LEU A 56 31.35 -8.77 -31.11
C LEU A 56 29.98 -8.34 -30.57
N ALA A 57 29.30 -7.36 -31.19
CA ALA A 57 27.94 -6.99 -30.83
C ALA A 57 26.96 -8.12 -31.10
N GLY A 58 27.15 -8.98 -32.11
CA GLY A 58 26.31 -10.15 -32.31
C GLY A 58 26.33 -11.07 -31.08
N GLY A 59 27.53 -11.38 -30.57
CA GLY A 59 27.70 -12.17 -29.34
C GLY A 59 27.24 -11.42 -28.08
N VAL A 60 27.59 -10.14 -27.95
CA VAL A 60 27.19 -9.29 -26.82
C VAL A 60 25.69 -9.06 -26.78
N TYR A 61 25.03 -8.84 -27.93
CA TYR A 61 23.57 -8.80 -28.05
C TYR A 61 22.98 -10.18 -27.75
N ALA A 62 23.54 -11.26 -28.28
CA ALA A 62 23.02 -12.60 -27.98
C ALA A 62 23.08 -12.91 -26.48
N ILE A 63 24.13 -12.48 -25.77
CA ILE A 63 24.22 -12.57 -24.31
C ILE A 63 23.26 -11.60 -23.62
N ALA A 64 23.23 -10.33 -24.04
CA ALA A 64 22.41 -9.28 -23.44
C ALA A 64 20.89 -9.57 -23.53
N TYR A 65 20.44 -10.18 -24.63
CA TYR A 65 19.05 -10.59 -24.87
C TYR A 65 18.82 -12.08 -24.61
N GLU A 66 19.69 -12.71 -23.81
CA GLU A 66 19.54 -14.08 -23.30
C GLU A 66 19.34 -15.15 -24.38
N LYS A 67 19.81 -14.89 -25.61
CA LYS A 67 19.92 -15.91 -26.66
C LYS A 67 21.07 -16.87 -26.38
N ILE A 68 22.07 -16.42 -25.64
CA ILE A 68 23.18 -17.21 -25.12
C ILE A 68 23.26 -16.96 -23.61
N THR A 69 23.10 -18.00 -22.81
CA THR A 69 23.23 -17.92 -21.35
C THR A 69 24.70 -18.10 -20.94
N LEU A 70 25.15 -17.30 -19.98
CA LEU A 70 26.46 -17.42 -19.35
C LEU A 70 26.34 -18.20 -18.03
N PRO A 71 27.38 -18.95 -17.63
CA PRO A 71 27.44 -19.55 -16.30
C PRO A 71 27.42 -18.51 -15.18
N ASP A 72 28.05 -17.35 -15.41
CA ASP A 72 28.05 -16.23 -14.48
C ASP A 72 26.87 -15.29 -14.79
N GLN A 73 25.81 -15.42 -13.98
CA GLN A 73 24.58 -14.63 -14.12
C GLN A 73 24.79 -13.14 -13.81
N GLU A 74 25.71 -12.82 -12.90
CA GLU A 74 26.02 -11.42 -12.55
C GLU A 74 26.75 -10.75 -13.71
N LEU A 75 27.70 -11.44 -14.34
CA LEU A 75 28.34 -10.96 -15.56
C LEU A 75 27.33 -10.81 -16.71
N GLN A 76 26.42 -11.77 -16.89
CA GLN A 76 25.34 -11.68 -17.89
C GLN A 76 24.47 -10.44 -17.66
N ARG A 77 24.04 -10.18 -16.42
CA ARG A 77 23.27 -8.98 -16.05
C ARG A 77 24.03 -7.69 -16.33
N ARG A 78 25.32 -7.62 -16.01
CA ARG A 78 26.17 -6.45 -16.31
C ARG A 78 26.29 -6.19 -17.80
N ILE A 79 26.49 -7.24 -18.60
CA ILE A 79 26.56 -7.13 -20.07
C ILE A 79 25.20 -6.67 -20.62
N SER A 80 24.11 -7.24 -20.12
CA SER A 80 22.74 -6.85 -20.50
C SER A 80 22.48 -5.37 -20.19
N HIS A 81 22.75 -4.93 -18.95
CA HIS A 81 22.60 -3.54 -18.53
C HIS A 81 23.44 -2.57 -19.35
N PHE A 82 24.71 -2.89 -19.57
CA PHE A 82 25.59 -2.05 -20.37
C PHE A 82 25.06 -1.93 -21.81
N THR A 83 24.73 -3.05 -22.45
CA THR A 83 24.22 -3.08 -23.82
C THR A 83 22.92 -2.30 -23.93
N MET A 84 21.97 -2.53 -23.02
CA MET A 84 20.67 -1.87 -23.03
C MET A 84 20.73 -0.42 -22.53
N SER A 85 21.81 0.03 -21.88
CA SER A 85 21.98 1.44 -21.52
C SER A 85 22.19 2.36 -22.73
N LEU A 86 22.59 1.81 -23.88
CA LEU A 86 22.79 2.58 -25.11
C LEU A 86 21.44 3.06 -25.66
N PRO A 87 21.33 4.30 -26.18
CA PRO A 87 20.03 4.87 -26.56
C PRO A 87 19.36 4.17 -27.75
N PHE A 88 20.11 3.46 -28.59
CA PHE A 88 19.63 2.82 -29.81
C PHE A 88 19.36 1.30 -29.66
N THR A 89 19.62 0.72 -28.50
CA THR A 89 19.37 -0.71 -28.25
C THR A 89 17.93 -0.93 -27.78
N PRO A 90 17.22 -1.95 -28.28
CA PRO A 90 15.91 -2.32 -27.75
C PRO A 90 15.96 -2.61 -26.24
N LYS A 91 14.99 -2.11 -25.47
CA LYS A 91 14.90 -2.40 -24.04
C LYS A 91 14.05 -3.65 -23.79
N THR A 92 14.34 -4.40 -22.73
CA THR A 92 13.51 -5.51 -22.26
C THR A 92 12.71 -5.10 -21.02
N PRO A 93 11.57 -5.75 -20.74
CA PRO A 93 10.80 -5.53 -19.49
C PRO A 93 11.68 -5.66 -18.24
N ARG A 94 12.51 -6.71 -18.18
CA ARG A 94 13.48 -6.93 -17.10
C ARG A 94 14.40 -5.74 -16.89
N TYR A 95 15.08 -5.27 -17.93
CA TYR A 95 16.00 -4.13 -17.83
C TYR A 95 15.29 -2.87 -17.32
N VAL A 96 14.09 -2.58 -17.83
CA VAL A 96 13.32 -1.40 -17.45
C VAL A 96 12.87 -1.47 -15.99
N LEU A 97 12.42 -2.63 -15.51
CA LEU A 97 12.04 -2.83 -14.10
C LEU A 97 13.25 -2.70 -13.18
N GLU A 98 14.38 -3.33 -13.49
CA GLU A 98 15.60 -3.23 -12.68
C GLU A 98 16.11 -1.78 -12.61
N ARG A 99 16.09 -1.04 -13.73
CA ARG A 99 16.42 0.39 -13.75
C ARG A 99 15.46 1.23 -12.93
N SER A 100 14.17 0.95 -13.03
CA SER A 100 13.14 1.63 -12.23
C SER A 100 13.33 1.36 -10.74
N LEU A 101 13.58 0.11 -10.35
CA LEU A 101 13.82 -0.28 -8.96
C LEU A 101 15.02 0.47 -8.36
N MET A 102 16.13 0.56 -9.11
CA MET A 102 17.29 1.34 -8.71
C MET A 102 16.96 2.83 -8.58
N THR A 103 16.20 3.39 -9.52
CA THR A 103 15.83 4.82 -9.51
C THR A 103 14.96 5.18 -8.29
N HIS A 104 14.02 4.30 -7.91
CA HIS A 104 13.16 4.52 -6.75
C HIS A 104 13.88 4.41 -5.40
N THR A 105 15.12 3.89 -5.35
CA THR A 105 15.90 3.91 -4.10
C THR A 105 16.21 5.33 -3.61
N GLY A 106 16.30 6.30 -4.53
CA GLY A 106 16.56 7.71 -4.20
C GLY A 106 15.29 8.56 -4.05
N VAL A 107 14.12 7.99 -4.35
CA VAL A 107 12.85 8.71 -4.23
C VAL A 107 12.46 8.76 -2.76
N THR A 108 12.15 9.97 -2.28
CA THR A 108 11.66 10.23 -0.91
C THR A 108 10.39 11.09 -0.91
N LYS A 109 10.00 11.60 -2.07
CA LYS A 109 8.88 12.52 -2.26
C LYS A 109 8.18 12.20 -3.55
N HIS A 110 6.86 12.37 -3.59
CA HIS A 110 6.09 12.38 -4.82
C HIS A 110 4.70 12.92 -4.57
N SER A 111 4.09 13.45 -5.63
CA SER A 111 2.64 13.65 -5.72
C SER A 111 1.97 12.37 -6.23
N PHE A 112 0.72 12.16 -5.83
CA PHE A 112 -0.11 11.05 -6.27
C PHE A 112 -1.52 11.52 -6.66
N ASN A 113 -2.11 10.80 -7.61
CA ASN A 113 -3.51 10.90 -7.98
C ASN A 113 -4.05 9.48 -8.20
N ILE A 114 -4.81 8.98 -7.21
CA ILE A 114 -5.29 7.60 -7.14
C ILE A 114 -6.79 7.62 -7.33
N SER A 115 -7.28 6.89 -8.32
CA SER A 115 -8.70 6.64 -8.53
C SER A 115 -9.03 5.18 -8.36
N LEU A 116 -10.13 4.91 -7.65
CA LEU A 116 -10.74 3.61 -7.50
C LEU A 116 -12.17 3.69 -8.04
N ALA A 117 -12.56 2.71 -8.85
CA ALA A 117 -13.93 2.52 -9.29
C ALA A 117 -14.39 1.10 -8.94
N ILE A 118 -15.55 1.00 -8.32
CA ILE A 118 -16.21 -0.27 -7.99
C ILE A 118 -17.61 -0.27 -8.61
N ASP A 119 -17.84 -1.24 -9.48
CA ASP A 119 -19.18 -1.55 -10.00
C ASP A 119 -19.73 -2.76 -9.21
N SER A 120 -20.60 -2.48 -8.23
CA SER A 120 -21.28 -3.48 -7.42
C SER A 120 -22.56 -2.88 -6.84
N SER A 121 -23.70 -3.46 -7.21
CA SER A 121 -25.00 -3.06 -6.70
C SER A 121 -25.17 -3.39 -5.22
N GLY A 122 -24.64 -4.54 -4.76
CA GLY A 122 -24.62 -4.95 -3.36
C GLY A 122 -23.85 -3.98 -2.46
N LEU A 123 -22.57 -3.72 -2.75
CA LEU A 123 -21.75 -2.80 -1.96
C LEU A 123 -22.28 -1.36 -1.99
N ALA A 124 -22.72 -0.89 -3.17
CA ALA A 124 -23.29 0.44 -3.31
C ALA A 124 -24.56 0.61 -2.44
N SER A 125 -25.42 -0.41 -2.37
CA SER A 125 -26.66 -0.34 -1.59
C SER A 125 -26.41 -0.16 -0.08
N ILE A 126 -25.36 -0.80 0.47
CA ILE A 126 -24.98 -0.68 1.88
C ILE A 126 -24.52 0.76 2.19
N LEU A 127 -23.84 1.40 1.25
CA LEU A 127 -23.38 2.78 1.37
C LEU A 127 -24.45 3.83 0.98
N GLY A 128 -25.67 3.39 0.62
CA GLY A 128 -26.75 4.27 0.18
C GLY A 128 -26.55 4.88 -1.22
N LEU A 129 -25.74 4.24 -2.07
CA LEU A 129 -25.34 4.71 -3.40
C LEU A 129 -26.13 4.01 -4.52
N SER A 130 -26.25 4.67 -5.68
CA SER A 130 -26.96 4.15 -6.85
C SER A 130 -26.08 3.26 -7.75
N GLY A 131 -25.49 2.21 -7.19
CA GLY A 131 -24.84 1.11 -7.92
C GLY A 131 -23.35 1.25 -8.25
N LYS A 132 -22.76 2.44 -8.09
CA LYS A 132 -21.33 2.70 -8.36
C LYS A 132 -20.68 3.40 -7.17
N LEU A 133 -19.46 2.99 -6.85
CA LEU A 133 -18.60 3.68 -5.90
C LEU A 133 -17.34 4.12 -6.63
N ASP A 134 -17.15 5.43 -6.71
CA ASP A 134 -15.93 6.03 -7.21
C ASP A 134 -15.21 6.71 -6.04
N ILE A 135 -13.89 6.62 -5.98
CA ILE A 135 -13.06 7.31 -4.99
C ILE A 135 -11.89 7.95 -5.74
N LEU A 136 -11.60 9.20 -5.42
CA LEU A 136 -10.46 9.94 -5.96
C LEU A 136 -9.63 10.53 -4.82
N ALA A 137 -8.37 10.13 -4.70
CA ALA A 137 -7.43 10.66 -3.72
C ALA A 137 -6.28 11.38 -4.44
N LYS A 138 -6.10 12.67 -4.13
CA LYS A 138 -5.00 13.49 -4.66
C LYS A 138 -4.15 14.01 -3.52
N GLY A 139 -2.84 13.96 -3.65
CA GLY A 139 -1.99 14.41 -2.57
C GLY A 139 -0.52 14.39 -2.90
N ALA A 140 0.29 14.63 -1.88
CA ALA A 140 1.72 14.44 -1.94
C ALA A 140 2.25 13.97 -0.60
N ILE A 141 3.34 13.21 -0.65
CA ILE A 141 4.00 12.62 0.49
C ILE A 141 5.49 12.94 0.44
N ASP A 142 6.06 13.22 1.62
CA ASP A 142 7.49 13.35 1.87
C ASP A 142 7.84 12.42 3.05
N TYR A 143 8.57 11.36 2.73
CA TYR A 143 9.06 10.38 3.69
C TYR A 143 10.59 10.43 3.80
N SER A 144 11.21 11.59 3.51
CA SER A 144 12.66 11.80 3.71
C SER A 144 13.10 11.53 5.14
N ASP A 145 12.21 11.78 6.11
CA ASP A 145 12.33 11.31 7.49
C ASP A 145 11.27 10.22 7.74
N PRO A 146 11.66 8.93 7.76
CA PRO A 146 10.72 7.82 7.98
C PRO A 146 10.02 7.88 9.34
N LYS A 147 10.57 8.58 10.34
CA LYS A 147 9.92 8.76 11.65
C LYS A 147 8.87 9.86 11.62
N ASN A 148 9.03 10.84 10.74
CA ASN A 148 8.17 12.02 10.64
C ASN A 148 7.71 12.23 9.19
N ILE A 149 6.87 11.31 8.70
CA ILE A 149 6.29 11.41 7.37
C ILE A 149 5.34 12.62 7.32
N ILE A 150 5.57 13.48 6.33
CA ILE A 150 4.75 14.65 6.05
C ILE A 150 3.93 14.38 4.80
N TYR A 151 2.61 14.61 4.86
CA TYR A 151 1.76 14.43 3.68
C TYR A 151 0.49 15.27 3.74
N TYR A 152 -0.13 15.44 2.58
CA TYR A 152 -1.52 15.82 2.49
C TYR A 152 -2.24 14.91 1.49
N ALA A 153 -3.54 14.71 1.72
CA ALA A 153 -4.40 14.00 0.79
C ALA A 153 -5.79 14.64 0.80
N ASP A 154 -6.33 14.91 -0.38
CA ASP A 154 -7.72 15.30 -0.59
C ASP A 154 -8.41 14.10 -1.22
N ILE A 155 -9.36 13.53 -0.50
CA ILE A 155 -10.08 12.30 -0.86
C ILE A 155 -11.52 12.69 -1.16
N ASP A 156 -11.99 12.38 -2.35
CA ASP A 156 -13.36 12.66 -2.79
C ASP A 156 -14.10 11.35 -3.04
N LEU A 157 -15.24 11.18 -2.37
CA LEU A 157 -16.21 10.13 -2.64
C LEU A 157 -17.43 10.84 -3.22
N PRO A 158 -17.56 10.88 -4.56
CA PRO A 158 -18.62 11.62 -5.21
C PRO A 158 -19.99 11.26 -4.63
N GLN A 159 -20.81 12.29 -4.47
CA GLN A 159 -22.16 12.19 -3.91
C GLN A 159 -22.22 11.75 -2.45
N THR A 160 -21.10 11.48 -1.76
CA THR A 160 -21.10 10.97 -0.38
C THR A 160 -20.48 11.96 0.59
N ALA A 161 -19.17 12.22 0.45
CA ALA A 161 -18.38 13.10 1.31
C ALA A 161 -17.00 13.33 0.67
N SER A 162 -16.35 14.43 1.05
CA SER A 162 -14.94 14.69 0.75
C SER A 162 -14.16 14.82 2.05
N PHE A 163 -12.89 14.45 2.06
CA PHE A 163 -12.00 14.52 3.21
C PHE A 163 -10.72 15.24 2.82
N LYS A 164 -10.27 16.19 3.65
CA LYS A 164 -8.93 16.77 3.55
C LYS A 164 -8.09 16.28 4.72
N LEU A 165 -6.96 15.67 4.42
CA LEU A 165 -5.97 15.19 5.36
C LEU A 165 -4.73 16.08 5.28
N ARG A 166 -4.26 16.58 6.41
CA ARG A 166 -3.02 17.35 6.52
C ARG A 166 -2.18 16.73 7.64
N LYS A 167 -0.95 16.34 7.36
CA LYS A 167 0.01 15.80 8.34
C LYS A 167 1.32 16.60 8.23
N PRO A 168 1.38 17.83 8.76
CA PRO A 168 2.58 18.67 8.71
C PRO A 168 3.59 18.34 9.80
N ASP A 169 3.14 17.74 10.90
CA ASP A 169 3.88 17.44 12.12
C ASP A 169 3.38 16.09 12.69
N ASN A 170 3.50 15.82 14.00
CA ASN A 170 3.03 14.56 14.61
C ASN A 170 1.51 14.41 14.63
N ASN A 171 0.75 15.45 14.31
CA ASN A 171 -0.71 15.40 14.31
C ASN A 171 -1.25 15.24 12.89
N LEU A 172 -2.16 14.29 12.73
CA LEU A 172 -3.02 14.20 11.55
C LEU A 172 -4.23 15.10 11.76
N TYR A 173 -4.42 16.04 10.84
CA TYR A 173 -5.61 16.90 10.80
C TYR A 173 -6.54 16.44 9.70
N ILE A 174 -7.83 16.33 10.03
CA ILE A 174 -8.89 15.83 9.15
C ILE A 174 -9.96 16.91 9.05
N LYS A 175 -10.38 17.25 7.83
CA LYS A 175 -11.57 18.06 7.56
C LYS A 175 -12.52 17.23 6.73
N ILE A 176 -13.78 17.17 7.14
CA ILE A 176 -14.84 16.52 6.37
C ILE A 176 -15.60 17.62 5.62
N GLU A 177 -15.87 17.44 4.34
CA GLU A 177 -16.56 18.42 3.50
C GLU A 177 -17.64 17.71 2.67
N ASN A 178 -18.60 18.47 2.15
CA ASN A 178 -19.59 17.98 1.18
C ASN A 178 -20.36 16.70 1.59
N VAL A 179 -20.53 16.45 2.89
CA VAL A 179 -21.29 15.28 3.35
C VAL A 179 -22.75 15.42 2.93
N ASN A 180 -23.28 14.43 2.23
CA ASN A 180 -24.66 14.45 1.79
C ASN A 180 -25.62 14.22 2.98
N GLN A 181 -26.91 14.55 2.78
CA GLN A 181 -27.92 14.37 3.83
C GLN A 181 -28.27 12.90 4.10
N ALA A 182 -28.21 12.02 3.10
CA ALA A 182 -28.56 10.60 3.24
C ALA A 182 -27.58 9.86 4.16
N THR A 183 -26.29 10.11 4.01
CA THR A 183 -25.19 9.60 4.84
C THR A 183 -25.36 10.08 6.28
N LEU A 184 -25.65 11.36 6.50
CA LEU A 184 -25.94 11.88 7.85
C LEU A 184 -27.18 11.21 8.47
N ALA A 185 -28.23 11.01 7.68
CA ALA A 185 -29.46 10.34 8.13
C ALA A 185 -29.21 8.87 8.51
N ILE A 186 -28.41 8.13 7.74
CA ILE A 186 -28.00 6.76 8.06
C ILE A 186 -27.24 6.70 9.39
N LEU A 187 -26.40 7.71 9.66
CA LEU A 187 -25.65 7.81 10.91
C LEU A 187 -26.51 8.34 12.08
N GLY A 188 -27.75 8.75 11.85
CA GLY A 188 -28.60 9.36 12.87
C GLY A 188 -28.10 10.73 13.35
N ILE A 189 -27.32 11.44 12.52
CA ILE A 189 -26.72 12.73 12.83
C ILE A 189 -27.50 13.84 12.14
N ASP A 190 -27.92 14.85 12.89
CA ASP A 190 -28.53 16.05 12.31
C ASP A 190 -27.48 16.90 11.58
N LYS A 191 -27.89 17.49 10.45
CA LYS A 191 -26.99 18.29 9.61
C LYS A 191 -26.41 19.50 10.36
N THR A 192 -27.21 20.18 11.17
CA THR A 192 -26.75 21.37 11.90
C THR A 192 -25.76 20.97 13.00
N THR A 193 -26.02 19.88 13.71
CA THR A 193 -25.09 19.29 14.68
C THR A 193 -23.77 18.91 14.02
N PHE A 194 -23.83 18.26 12.84
CA PHE A 194 -22.64 17.92 12.08
C PHE A 194 -21.84 19.17 11.66
N GLU A 195 -22.50 20.18 11.11
CA GLU A 195 -21.85 21.43 10.68
C GLU A 195 -21.18 22.17 11.84
N GLN A 196 -21.81 22.16 13.02
CA GLN A 196 -21.23 22.72 14.24
C GLN A 196 -20.00 21.94 14.71
N ALA A 197 -20.11 20.61 14.82
CA ALA A 197 -18.99 19.76 15.24
C ALA A 197 -17.81 19.84 14.27
N ASN A 198 -18.11 19.89 12.97
CA ASN A 198 -17.13 19.98 11.90
C ASN A 198 -16.73 21.44 11.58
N ALA A 199 -16.99 22.41 12.45
CA ALA A 199 -16.56 23.80 12.24
C ALA A 199 -15.01 23.91 12.24
N ASN A 200 -14.35 23.21 13.16
CA ASN A 200 -12.89 23.14 13.27
C ASN A 200 -12.32 21.94 12.50
N TRP A 201 -11.00 21.88 12.33
CA TRP A 201 -10.35 20.64 11.90
C TRP A 201 -10.32 19.63 13.05
N ILE A 202 -10.36 18.35 12.74
CA ILE A 202 -10.21 17.28 13.73
C ILE A 202 -8.73 16.92 13.80
N SER A 203 -8.12 16.94 14.97
CA SER A 203 -6.72 16.56 15.16
C SER A 203 -6.59 15.24 15.92
N TYR A 204 -5.72 14.37 15.40
CA TYR A 204 -5.33 13.09 16.01
C TYR A 204 -3.81 13.03 16.14
N GLU A 205 -3.32 12.85 17.36
CA GLU A 205 -1.88 12.72 17.63
C GLU A 205 -1.40 11.31 17.25
N VAL A 206 -0.44 11.25 16.32
CA VAL A 206 0.20 9.98 15.93
C VAL A 206 1.36 9.73 16.90
N ILE A 207 1.07 9.08 18.01
CA ILE A 207 2.07 8.78 19.05
C ILE A 207 3.01 7.68 18.54
N THR A 208 4.28 8.02 18.33
CA THR A 208 5.37 7.06 18.19
C THR A 208 6.14 6.99 19.51
N LEU A 209 5.89 5.95 20.30
CA LEU A 209 6.61 5.71 21.56
C LEU A 209 8.06 5.29 21.27
N ASP A 210 8.99 6.24 21.32
CA ASP A 210 10.43 6.01 21.15
C ASP A 210 11.04 5.39 22.43
N THR A 211 10.73 4.11 22.67
CA THR A 211 11.27 3.35 23.80
C THR A 211 12.40 2.44 23.34
N PRO A 212 13.40 2.12 24.19
CA PRO A 212 14.41 1.12 23.86
C PRO A 212 13.81 -0.26 23.51
N ALA A 213 12.61 -0.59 24.02
CA ALA A 213 11.90 -1.80 23.64
C ALA A 213 11.36 -1.71 22.21
N ARG A 214 10.76 -0.58 21.83
CA ARG A 214 10.27 -0.33 20.47
C ARG A 214 11.40 -0.34 19.45
N GLN A 215 12.52 0.31 19.76
CA GLN A 215 13.72 0.31 18.91
C GLN A 215 14.23 -1.11 18.62
N ARG A 216 14.25 -2.01 19.63
CA ARG A 216 14.65 -3.41 19.41
C ARG A 216 13.72 -4.19 18.48
N VAL A 217 12.41 -3.89 18.48
CA VAL A 217 11.46 -4.50 17.54
C VAL A 217 11.69 -3.93 16.13
N GLU A 218 11.92 -2.62 16.02
CA GLU A 218 12.17 -1.95 14.75
C GLU A 218 13.48 -2.42 14.10
N GLU A 219 14.54 -2.64 14.88
CA GLU A 219 15.81 -3.21 14.43
C GLU A 219 15.68 -4.64 13.88
N GLN A 220 14.72 -5.42 14.40
CA GLN A 220 14.44 -6.78 13.93
C GLN A 220 13.49 -6.80 12.73
N SER A 221 12.69 -5.75 12.55
CA SER A 221 11.73 -5.67 11.45
C SER A 221 12.38 -5.11 10.19
N GLN A 222 12.22 -5.82 9.07
CA GLN A 222 12.60 -5.27 7.77
C GLN A 222 11.58 -4.20 7.35
N PRO A 223 12.02 -2.99 6.98
CA PRO A 223 11.13 -1.94 6.49
C PRO A 223 10.26 -2.44 5.34
N PHE A 224 8.99 -2.01 5.30
CA PHE A 224 8.06 -2.38 4.22
C PHE A 224 8.65 -2.13 2.83
N THR A 225 9.35 -1.00 2.64
CA THR A 225 9.99 -0.64 1.37
C THR A 225 11.07 -1.61 0.93
N ASP A 226 11.81 -2.19 1.87
CA ASP A 226 12.87 -3.15 1.58
C ASP A 226 12.27 -4.51 1.26
N ARG A 227 11.25 -4.95 2.03
CA ARG A 227 10.47 -6.17 1.71
C ARG A 227 9.82 -6.09 0.33
N LEU A 228 9.18 -4.96 0.02
CA LEU A 228 8.57 -4.73 -1.29
C LEU A 228 9.62 -4.79 -2.42
N ARG A 229 10.80 -4.19 -2.20
CA ARG A 229 11.89 -4.20 -3.18
C ARG A 229 12.38 -5.62 -3.46
N GLU A 230 12.56 -6.42 -2.41
CA GLU A 230 12.97 -7.82 -2.50
C GLU A 230 11.93 -8.64 -3.29
N LYS A 231 10.65 -8.52 -2.95
CA LYS A 231 9.56 -9.21 -3.67
C LYS A 231 9.47 -8.82 -5.13
N ILE A 232 9.67 -7.54 -5.46
CA ILE A 232 9.71 -7.10 -6.86
C ILE A 232 10.94 -7.69 -7.57
N ALA A 233 12.09 -7.78 -6.91
CA ALA A 233 13.30 -8.38 -7.49
C ALA A 233 13.11 -9.88 -7.76
N ASP A 234 12.48 -10.61 -6.85
CA ASP A 234 12.13 -12.02 -7.02
C ASP A 234 11.18 -12.19 -8.22
N ALA A 235 10.12 -11.38 -8.30
CA ALA A 235 9.18 -11.42 -9.42
C ALA A 235 9.82 -11.09 -10.78
N ILE A 236 10.90 -10.28 -10.80
CA ILE A 236 11.69 -10.02 -12.02
C ILE A 236 12.49 -11.25 -12.47
N ASP A 237 12.89 -12.11 -11.53
CA ASP A 237 13.61 -13.35 -11.79
C ASP A 237 12.68 -14.50 -12.20
N GLU A 238 11.36 -14.32 -12.06
CA GLU A 238 10.33 -15.26 -12.49
C GLU A 238 9.71 -14.86 -13.85
N PRO A 239 10.16 -15.46 -14.97
CA PRO A 239 9.82 -14.99 -16.31
C PRO A 239 8.34 -15.18 -16.70
N ASP A 240 7.57 -15.96 -15.95
CA ASP A 240 6.15 -16.18 -16.21
C ASP A 240 5.25 -15.11 -15.55
N LEU A 241 5.77 -14.37 -14.57
CA LEU A 241 5.02 -13.30 -13.89
C LEU A 241 5.02 -11.99 -14.69
N ILE A 242 5.98 -11.78 -15.59
CA ILE A 242 6.12 -10.54 -16.37
C ILE A 242 5.92 -10.82 -17.85
N ASN A 243 5.22 -9.92 -18.55
CA ASN A 243 5.05 -10.02 -19.99
C ASN A 243 6.40 -10.00 -20.73
N LYS A 244 6.52 -10.82 -21.79
CA LYS A 244 7.79 -11.01 -22.52
C LYS A 244 8.20 -9.82 -23.40
N THR A 245 7.26 -8.96 -23.75
CA THR A 245 7.47 -7.84 -24.69
C THR A 245 7.09 -6.53 -24.05
N LEU A 246 7.94 -5.52 -24.25
CA LEU A 246 7.69 -4.17 -23.75
C LEU A 246 6.62 -3.48 -24.58
N GLY A 247 5.57 -2.97 -23.94
CA GLY A 247 4.64 -2.03 -24.56
C GLY A 247 5.19 -0.61 -24.51
N GLU A 248 4.64 0.27 -25.33
CA GLU A 248 4.92 1.70 -25.28
C GLU A 248 3.61 2.48 -25.29
N ASP A 249 3.58 3.59 -24.56
CA ASP A 249 2.39 4.46 -24.46
C ASP A 249 2.80 5.92 -24.20
N ILE A 250 1.83 6.83 -24.20
CA ILE A 250 2.01 8.22 -23.79
C ILE A 250 0.99 8.55 -22.71
N ILE A 251 1.47 8.83 -21.49
CA ILE A 251 0.62 9.21 -20.35
C ILE A 251 0.92 10.64 -19.97
N ASN A 252 -0.09 11.50 -19.94
CA ASN A 252 0.03 12.91 -19.54
C ASN A 252 1.15 13.66 -20.30
N GLY A 253 1.38 13.31 -21.57
CA GLY A 253 2.44 13.90 -22.41
C GLY A 253 3.84 13.33 -22.20
N VAL A 254 3.99 12.27 -21.39
CA VAL A 254 5.25 11.56 -21.13
C VAL A 254 5.24 10.24 -21.89
N GLU A 255 6.28 10.00 -22.69
CA GLU A 255 6.51 8.69 -23.31
C GLU A 255 6.92 7.68 -22.24
N VAL A 256 6.19 6.57 -22.18
CA VAL A 256 6.38 5.52 -21.18
C VAL A 256 6.53 4.15 -21.81
N TYR A 257 7.23 3.26 -21.11
CA TYR A 257 7.18 1.82 -21.31
C TYR A 257 6.00 1.26 -20.51
N LYS A 258 5.27 0.31 -21.10
CA LYS A 258 4.18 -0.43 -20.44
C LYS A 258 4.61 -1.88 -20.20
N ILE A 259 4.52 -2.31 -18.95
CA ILE A 259 4.82 -3.66 -18.49
C ILE A 259 3.58 -4.21 -17.80
N THR A 260 3.28 -5.49 -18.02
CA THR A 260 2.18 -6.17 -17.33
C THR A 260 2.78 -7.27 -16.48
N ALA A 261 2.51 -7.21 -15.18
CA ALA A 261 2.90 -8.20 -14.20
C ALA A 261 1.66 -8.90 -13.63
N THR A 262 1.75 -10.20 -13.42
CA THR A 262 0.76 -10.98 -12.68
C THR A 262 1.18 -10.97 -11.21
N ILE A 263 0.28 -10.53 -10.34
CA ILE A 263 0.43 -10.59 -8.89
C ILE A 263 -0.36 -11.80 -8.41
N ASP A 264 0.32 -12.69 -7.70
CA ASP A 264 -0.18 -13.97 -7.21
C ASP A 264 -0.38 -14.00 -5.69
N GLU A 265 -0.79 -15.17 -5.18
CA GLU A 265 -1.08 -15.41 -3.76
C GLU A 265 0.13 -15.19 -2.86
N ASP A 266 1.31 -15.63 -3.30
CA ASP A 266 2.55 -15.51 -2.53
C ASP A 266 2.90 -14.04 -2.32
N PHE A 267 2.78 -13.21 -3.37
CA PHE A 267 3.00 -11.78 -3.25
C PHE A 267 2.05 -11.12 -2.23
N PHE A 268 0.75 -11.44 -2.26
CA PHE A 268 -0.22 -10.87 -1.30
C PHE A 268 0.03 -11.35 0.13
N THR A 269 0.30 -12.63 0.30
CA THR A 269 0.53 -13.24 1.62
C THR A 269 1.74 -12.60 2.29
N ASP A 270 2.84 -12.39 1.54
CA ASP A 270 4.06 -11.81 2.09
C ASP A 270 3.95 -10.30 2.37
N MET A 271 3.21 -9.56 1.54
CA MET A 271 3.09 -8.11 1.67
C MET A 271 2.02 -7.68 2.67
N ALA A 272 0.86 -8.34 2.67
CA ALA A 272 -0.31 -7.93 3.43
C ALA A 272 -0.63 -8.85 4.62
N GLY A 273 0.02 -10.02 4.73
CA GLY A 273 -0.26 -10.99 5.80
C GLY A 273 -1.65 -11.65 5.70
N TYR A 274 -2.36 -11.41 4.60
CA TYR A 274 -3.67 -11.98 4.30
C TYR A 274 -3.87 -12.05 2.80
N TYR A 275 -4.43 -13.17 2.33
CA TYR A 275 -4.78 -13.36 0.93
C TYR A 275 -6.22 -12.88 0.68
N PRO A 276 -6.44 -11.80 -0.08
CA PRO A 276 -7.78 -11.51 -0.59
C PRO A 276 -8.17 -12.66 -1.51
N SER A 277 -9.42 -13.15 -1.46
CA SER A 277 -9.87 -14.27 -2.31
C SER A 277 -10.04 -13.83 -3.79
N VAL A 278 -8.92 -13.45 -4.40
CA VAL A 278 -8.79 -12.87 -5.74
C VAL A 278 -7.82 -13.77 -6.50
N ASP A 279 -8.32 -14.52 -7.48
CA ASP A 279 -7.55 -15.60 -8.13
C ASP A 279 -6.19 -15.14 -8.66
N GLN A 280 -6.14 -14.03 -9.41
CA GLN A 280 -4.92 -13.37 -9.90
C GLN A 280 -5.22 -11.89 -10.20
N MET A 281 -4.25 -11.01 -9.98
CA MET A 281 -4.38 -9.58 -10.29
C MET A 281 -3.35 -9.16 -11.34
N LYS A 282 -3.80 -8.58 -12.45
CA LYS A 282 -2.91 -8.07 -13.49
C LYS A 282 -2.58 -6.61 -13.24
N LEU A 283 -1.34 -6.35 -12.85
CA LEU A 283 -0.79 -5.02 -12.66
C LEU A 283 -0.16 -4.51 -13.95
N GLU A 284 -0.63 -3.37 -14.43
CA GLU A 284 0.00 -2.59 -15.48
C GLU A 284 0.91 -1.53 -14.86
N ILE A 285 2.17 -1.52 -15.26
CA ILE A 285 3.20 -0.62 -14.76
C ILE A 285 3.68 0.24 -15.93
N TYR A 286 3.59 1.55 -15.77
CA TYR A 286 3.99 2.52 -16.78
C TYR A 286 5.20 3.31 -16.28
N ILE A 287 6.32 3.21 -17.01
CA ILE A 287 7.63 3.73 -16.57
C ILE A 287 8.14 4.73 -17.61
N ASP A 288 8.56 5.92 -17.16
CA ASP A 288 9.10 6.96 -18.02
C ASP A 288 10.34 6.48 -18.79
N LYS A 289 10.37 6.73 -20.11
CA LYS A 289 11.51 6.32 -20.96
C LYS A 289 12.80 7.09 -20.67
N LYS A 290 12.72 8.28 -20.04
CA LYS A 290 13.86 9.18 -19.82
C LYS A 290 14.52 8.94 -18.46
N ASP A 291 13.73 8.94 -17.39
CA ASP A 291 14.24 8.87 -16.01
C ASP A 291 13.91 7.56 -15.29
N PHE A 292 13.17 6.64 -15.94
CA PHE A 292 12.78 5.35 -15.38
C PHE A 292 11.95 5.45 -14.09
N LEU A 293 11.33 6.59 -13.80
CA LEU A 293 10.35 6.71 -12.72
C LEU A 293 9.01 6.10 -13.14
N VAL A 294 8.31 5.48 -12.18
CA VAL A 294 6.95 4.99 -12.42
C VAL A 294 6.06 6.21 -12.58
N ARG A 295 5.21 6.23 -13.61
CA ARG A 295 4.25 7.32 -13.84
C ARG A 295 2.83 6.87 -13.53
N ARG A 296 2.52 5.59 -13.74
CA ARG A 296 1.22 5.00 -13.47
C ARG A 296 1.35 3.54 -13.04
N LEU A 297 0.53 3.16 -12.07
CA LEU A 297 0.14 1.79 -11.80
C LEU A 297 -1.35 1.66 -12.09
N ALA A 298 -1.77 0.60 -12.79
CA ALA A 298 -3.17 0.36 -13.08
C ALA A 298 -3.51 -1.12 -12.99
N THR A 299 -4.74 -1.42 -12.63
CA THR A 299 -5.24 -2.79 -12.50
C THR A 299 -6.75 -2.78 -12.65
N ASN A 300 -7.27 -3.88 -13.18
CA ASN A 300 -8.68 -4.20 -13.06
C ASN A 300 -8.79 -5.68 -12.69
N THR A 301 -9.77 -5.99 -11.86
CA THR A 301 -10.06 -7.37 -11.47
C THR A 301 -11.53 -7.54 -11.14
N THR A 302 -11.97 -8.79 -11.15
CA THR A 302 -13.28 -9.22 -10.69
C THR A 302 -13.14 -9.87 -9.34
N ILE A 303 -13.90 -9.40 -8.36
CA ILE A 303 -13.92 -9.98 -7.02
C ILE A 303 -15.14 -10.90 -6.92
N SER A 304 -14.90 -12.13 -6.47
CA SER A 304 -15.96 -13.13 -6.26
C SER A 304 -16.81 -12.79 -5.02
N GLN A 305 -18.08 -13.21 -5.02
CA GLN A 305 -18.99 -12.94 -3.91
C GLN A 305 -18.49 -13.52 -2.57
N SER A 306 -17.85 -14.69 -2.56
CA SER A 306 -17.30 -15.28 -1.33
C SER A 306 -16.22 -14.41 -0.70
N ALA A 307 -15.42 -13.72 -1.52
CA ALA A 307 -14.41 -12.77 -1.05
C ALA A 307 -15.04 -11.50 -0.46
N VAL A 308 -16.13 -11.02 -1.07
CA VAL A 308 -16.88 -9.86 -0.58
C VAL A 308 -17.58 -10.20 0.75
N LEU A 309 -18.21 -11.36 0.84
CA LEU A 309 -18.90 -11.84 2.03
C LEU A 309 -17.92 -12.12 3.19
N SER A 310 -16.72 -12.64 2.92
CA SER A 310 -15.70 -12.86 3.95
C SER A 310 -15.16 -11.53 4.51
N ALA A 311 -14.86 -10.56 3.66
CA ALA A 311 -14.45 -9.21 4.09
C ALA A 311 -15.56 -8.49 4.88
N GLN A 312 -16.82 -8.69 4.50
CA GLN A 312 -17.99 -8.16 5.22
C GLN A 312 -18.18 -8.80 6.60
N ALA A 313 -18.11 -10.13 6.69
CA ALA A 313 -18.24 -10.86 7.95
C ALA A 313 -17.15 -10.48 8.97
N GLN A 314 -15.96 -10.11 8.49
CA GLN A 314 -14.85 -9.65 9.33
C GLN A 314 -14.96 -8.18 9.76
N SER A 315 -15.58 -7.32 8.97
CA SER A 315 -15.61 -5.87 9.23
C SER A 315 -16.83 -5.40 10.04
N LEU A 316 -17.96 -6.11 9.97
CA LEU A 316 -19.21 -5.74 10.67
C LEU A 316 -19.91 -6.97 11.27
N PRO A 317 -19.46 -7.46 12.43
CA PRO A 317 -20.06 -8.63 13.07
C PRO A 317 -21.53 -8.37 13.46
N GLY A 318 -22.46 -9.15 12.92
CA GLY A 318 -23.88 -9.16 13.34
C GLY A 318 -24.93 -8.75 12.31
N MET A 319 -24.55 -8.30 11.10
CA MET A 319 -25.53 -8.04 10.03
C MET A 319 -25.83 -9.33 9.24
N ILE A 320 -27.11 -9.76 9.25
CA ILE A 320 -27.60 -10.85 8.40
C ILE A 320 -27.87 -10.26 7.01
N VAL A 321 -27.01 -10.57 6.04
CA VAL A 321 -27.23 -10.22 4.64
C VAL A 321 -27.97 -11.37 3.95
N PRO A 322 -29.13 -11.14 3.31
CA PRO A 322 -29.80 -12.16 2.52
C PRO A 322 -28.94 -12.53 1.30
N PRO A 323 -28.88 -13.82 0.90
CA PRO A 323 -28.07 -14.25 -0.23
C PRO A 323 -28.77 -13.82 -1.52
N THR A 324 -28.43 -12.65 -2.06
CA THR A 324 -28.95 -12.22 -3.35
C THR A 324 -27.88 -12.37 -4.43
N GLY A 325 -27.92 -13.52 -5.11
CA GLY A 325 -27.40 -13.75 -6.46
C GLY A 325 -25.88 -13.83 -6.63
N ASN A 326 -25.45 -14.42 -7.75
CA ASN A 326 -24.04 -14.52 -8.17
C ASN A 326 -23.49 -13.14 -8.59
N GLU A 327 -23.31 -12.23 -7.65
CA GLU A 327 -22.80 -10.89 -7.95
C GLU A 327 -21.27 -10.90 -8.05
N VAL A 328 -20.75 -10.42 -9.19
CA VAL A 328 -19.31 -10.20 -9.42
C VAL A 328 -19.08 -8.70 -9.32
N ALA A 329 -18.22 -8.27 -8.39
CA ALA A 329 -17.83 -6.87 -8.32
C ALA A 329 -16.67 -6.61 -9.28
N PHE A 330 -16.79 -5.59 -10.12
CA PHE A 330 -15.67 -5.14 -10.95
C PHE A 330 -14.93 -4.03 -10.22
N LEU A 331 -13.64 -4.23 -10.02
CA LEU A 331 -12.72 -3.29 -9.37
C LEU A 331 -11.75 -2.76 -10.42
N ALA A 332 -11.57 -1.44 -10.47
CA ALA A 332 -10.47 -0.82 -11.20
C ALA A 332 -9.73 0.18 -10.30
N VAL A 333 -8.40 0.09 -10.27
CA VAL A 333 -7.55 1.05 -9.56
C VAL A 333 -6.53 1.62 -10.54
N VAL A 334 -6.38 2.94 -10.52
CA VAL A 334 -5.34 3.65 -11.27
C VAL A 334 -4.66 4.62 -10.30
N ALA A 335 -3.34 4.54 -10.19
CA ALA A 335 -2.51 5.42 -9.38
C ALA A 335 -1.48 6.10 -10.28
N ASP A 336 -1.63 7.41 -10.45
CA ASP A 336 -0.67 8.27 -11.14
C ASP A 336 0.31 8.90 -10.14
N PHE A 337 1.56 9.03 -10.54
CA PHE A 337 2.63 9.59 -9.72
C PHE A 337 3.43 10.66 -10.46
N SER A 338 3.76 11.75 -9.76
CA SER A 338 4.49 12.89 -10.31
C SER A 338 5.36 13.60 -9.26
N ASP A 339 6.06 14.67 -9.66
CA ASP A 339 6.72 15.62 -8.75
C ASP A 339 7.71 15.00 -7.74
N TYR A 340 8.49 14.02 -8.21
CA TYR A 340 9.41 13.22 -7.41
C TYR A 340 10.55 13.99 -6.70
N SER A 341 10.75 15.27 -7.04
CA SER A 341 11.81 16.13 -6.49
C SER A 341 11.29 17.40 -5.82
N SER A 342 9.99 17.69 -5.95
CA SER A 342 9.40 18.91 -5.42
C SER A 342 9.32 18.87 -3.89
N LYS A 343 9.53 20.01 -3.24
CA LYS A 343 9.33 20.12 -1.79
C LYS A 343 7.83 19.98 -1.49
N VAL A 344 7.46 19.02 -0.65
CA VAL A 344 6.11 18.90 -0.15
C VAL A 344 5.95 19.87 1.02
N THR A 345 4.97 20.78 0.91
CA THR A 345 4.62 21.72 1.97
C THR A 345 3.19 21.46 2.41
N VAL A 346 3.02 21.19 3.70
CA VAL A 346 1.71 20.96 4.31
C VAL A 346 1.50 22.06 5.34
N GLU A 347 0.47 22.87 5.14
CA GLU A 347 0.11 23.91 6.09
C GLU A 347 -0.66 23.32 7.26
N LYS A 348 -0.28 23.75 8.47
CA LYS A 348 -1.00 23.41 9.69
C LYS A 348 -2.32 24.17 9.71
N PRO A 349 -3.46 23.50 9.94
CA PRO A 349 -4.73 24.18 10.05
C PRO A 349 -4.75 25.22 11.18
N PRO A 350 -5.50 26.32 11.02
CA PRO A 350 -5.50 27.42 11.98
C PRO A 350 -6.18 27.07 13.31
N THR A 351 -7.22 26.23 13.27
CA THR A 351 -7.94 25.75 14.45
C THR A 351 -8.22 24.26 14.32
N SER A 352 -8.08 23.53 15.42
CA SER A 352 -8.44 22.12 15.50
C SER A 352 -8.99 21.76 16.87
N ILE A 353 -9.80 20.70 16.91
CA ILE A 353 -10.33 20.05 18.12
C ILE A 353 -9.88 18.59 18.14
N SER A 354 -9.81 17.97 19.31
CA SER A 354 -9.47 16.53 19.40
C SER A 354 -10.58 15.67 18.79
N VAL A 355 -10.26 14.42 18.46
CA VAL A 355 -11.28 13.43 18.06
C VAL A 355 -12.37 13.27 19.12
N GLU A 356 -11.99 13.29 20.40
CA GLU A 356 -12.92 13.18 21.54
C GLU A 356 -13.87 14.38 21.63
N GLU A 357 -13.34 15.58 21.44
CA GLU A 357 -14.14 16.80 21.44
C GLU A 357 -15.08 16.84 20.22
N PHE A 358 -14.60 16.45 19.05
CA PHE A 358 -15.43 16.30 17.84
C PHE A 358 -16.59 15.32 18.06
N ILE A 359 -16.32 14.14 18.63
CA ILE A 359 -17.35 13.14 18.96
C ILE A 359 -18.35 13.70 19.98
N THR A 360 -17.86 14.43 20.99
CA THR A 360 -18.71 15.07 22.02
C THR A 360 -19.65 16.11 21.41
N GLN A 361 -19.17 16.89 20.44
CA GLN A 361 -19.99 17.88 19.72
C GLN A 361 -21.00 17.22 18.77
N LEU A 362 -20.68 16.07 18.18
CA LEU A 362 -21.63 15.29 17.38
C LEU A 362 -22.71 14.61 18.22
N LEU A 363 -22.38 14.24 19.45
CA LEU A 363 -23.21 13.45 20.34
C LEU A 363 -23.31 14.13 21.71
N PRO A 364 -23.93 15.31 21.80
CA PRO A 364 -24.06 16.03 23.06
C PRO A 364 -24.82 15.15 24.06
N SER A 365 -24.15 14.83 25.17
CA SER A 365 -24.70 14.01 26.23
C SER A 365 -25.74 14.82 27.02
N GLU A 366 -27.01 14.78 26.65
CA GLU A 366 -28.09 15.08 27.59
C GLU A 366 -29.28 14.14 27.43
N GLU A 367 -29.84 13.77 28.58
CA GLU A 367 -30.85 12.76 28.91
C GLU A 367 -32.20 12.87 28.17
N THR A 368 -32.31 13.56 27.04
CA THR A 368 -33.58 13.77 26.35
C THR A 368 -33.44 13.73 24.82
N SER A 369 -33.23 12.53 24.26
CA SER A 369 -33.75 12.23 22.92
C SER A 369 -33.90 10.71 22.74
N PRO A 370 -35.12 10.19 22.45
CA PRO A 370 -35.31 8.78 22.21
C PRO A 370 -34.79 8.46 20.80
N ASN A 371 -33.82 7.56 20.71
CA ASN A 371 -33.20 7.01 19.48
C ASN A 371 -31.98 7.75 18.91
N ILE A 372 -31.00 8.10 19.74
CA ILE A 372 -29.62 8.33 19.27
C ILE A 372 -28.69 7.28 19.88
N ILE A 373 -27.94 6.62 19.00
CA ILE A 373 -27.07 5.48 19.24
C ILE A 373 -25.79 5.98 19.96
N ASN A 374 -25.72 5.83 21.28
CA ASN A 374 -24.53 6.16 22.08
C ASN A 374 -23.36 5.21 21.70
N PRO A 375 -22.22 5.67 21.14
CA PRO A 375 -21.13 4.80 20.67
C PRO A 375 -20.39 4.08 21.78
N ALA A 376 -20.20 4.70 22.95
CA ALA A 376 -19.69 3.99 24.12
C ALA A 376 -20.64 2.83 24.44
N ARG A 377 -21.95 3.11 24.47
CA ARG A 377 -22.98 2.07 24.54
C ARG A 377 -22.90 1.08 23.37
N GLN A 378 -22.55 1.45 22.15
CA GLN A 378 -22.36 0.48 21.05
C GLN A 378 -21.14 -0.42 21.25
N PHE A 379 -20.02 0.09 21.74
CA PHE A 379 -18.86 -0.73 22.09
C PHE A 379 -19.19 -1.67 23.26
N HIS A 380 -19.92 -1.17 24.25
CA HIS A 380 -20.49 -1.99 25.31
C HIS A 380 -21.46 -3.05 24.73
N GLN A 381 -22.30 -2.71 23.73
CA GLN A 381 -23.26 -3.63 23.08
C GLN A 381 -22.53 -4.70 22.27
N ALA A 382 -21.48 -4.34 21.55
CA ALA A 382 -20.68 -5.27 20.75
C ALA A 382 -19.95 -6.26 21.66
N ARG A 383 -19.35 -5.79 22.77
CA ARG A 383 -18.74 -6.67 23.77
C ARG A 383 -19.78 -7.56 24.45
N ASP A 384 -20.94 -7.03 24.83
CA ASP A 384 -22.03 -7.83 25.42
C ASP A 384 -22.59 -8.86 24.41
N THR A 385 -22.63 -8.52 23.13
CA THR A 385 -23.01 -9.46 22.05
C THR A 385 -21.97 -10.58 21.92
N GLN A 386 -20.67 -10.24 21.97
CA GLN A 386 -19.60 -11.23 21.97
C GLN A 386 -19.68 -12.15 23.20
N ARG A 387 -19.87 -11.60 24.41
CA ARG A 387 -20.09 -12.37 25.64
C ARG A 387 -21.24 -13.37 25.48
N ARG A 388 -22.36 -12.94 24.88
CA ARG A 388 -23.51 -13.83 24.63
C ARG A 388 -23.16 -14.96 23.67
N ALA A 389 -22.42 -14.67 22.60
CA ALA A 389 -21.94 -15.68 21.65
C ALA A 389 -20.97 -16.68 22.31
N ASP A 390 -20.09 -16.19 23.19
CA ASP A 390 -19.15 -17.00 23.96
C ASP A 390 -19.88 -17.95 24.92
N LEU A 391 -20.83 -17.43 25.70
CA LEU A 391 -21.67 -18.24 26.60
C LEU A 391 -22.49 -19.28 25.83
N LEU A 392 -23.00 -18.95 24.64
CA LEU A 392 -23.68 -19.92 23.77
C LEU A 392 -22.72 -21.00 23.27
N SER A 393 -21.49 -20.65 22.91
CA SER A 393 -20.47 -21.61 22.47
C SER A 393 -20.06 -22.57 23.60
N ILE A 394 -19.83 -22.02 24.80
CA ILE A 394 -19.53 -22.78 26.02
C ILE A 394 -20.68 -23.75 26.35
N THR A 395 -21.92 -23.25 26.38
CA THR A 395 -23.07 -24.10 26.70
C THR A 395 -23.33 -25.15 25.62
N ASN A 396 -23.22 -24.81 24.32
CA ASN A 396 -23.30 -25.78 23.22
C ASN A 396 -22.31 -26.93 23.39
N ALA A 397 -21.05 -26.65 23.69
CA ALA A 397 -20.02 -27.66 23.90
C ALA A 397 -20.36 -28.60 25.08
N ILE A 398 -20.86 -28.03 26.18
CA ILE A 398 -21.30 -28.81 27.35
C ILE A 398 -22.53 -29.68 27.01
N TYR A 399 -23.50 -29.15 26.26
CA TYR A 399 -24.67 -29.92 25.83
C TYR A 399 -24.31 -31.08 24.90
N GLN A 400 -23.40 -30.84 23.95
CA GLN A 400 -22.92 -31.88 23.06
C GLN A 400 -22.18 -32.98 23.84
N TYR A 401 -21.30 -32.59 24.78
CA TYR A 401 -20.67 -33.54 25.69
C TYR A 401 -21.72 -34.37 26.44
N ALA A 402 -22.73 -33.72 27.03
CA ALA A 402 -23.76 -34.41 27.79
C ALA A 402 -24.60 -35.37 26.93
N ALA A 403 -24.93 -34.98 25.69
CA ALA A 403 -25.65 -35.83 24.75
C ALA A 403 -24.86 -37.11 24.43
N GLU A 404 -23.55 -37.02 24.31
CA GLU A 404 -22.67 -38.16 24.02
C GLU A 404 -22.30 -38.97 25.28
N ASN A 405 -22.48 -38.40 26.47
CA ASN A 405 -22.09 -39.01 27.75
C ASN A 405 -23.29 -39.35 28.65
N ASN A 406 -24.41 -39.82 28.06
CA ASN A 406 -25.62 -40.26 28.78
C ASN A 406 -26.19 -39.20 29.75
N GLY A 407 -26.17 -37.93 29.36
CA GLY A 407 -26.65 -36.80 30.15
C GLY A 407 -25.71 -36.38 31.29
N LYS A 408 -24.51 -36.96 31.40
CA LYS A 408 -23.52 -36.54 32.40
C LYS A 408 -22.82 -35.27 31.94
N LEU A 409 -22.71 -34.31 32.85
CA LEU A 409 -21.95 -33.08 32.60
C LEU A 409 -20.44 -33.32 32.72
N PRO A 410 -19.61 -32.46 32.10
CA PRO A 410 -18.16 -32.52 32.25
C PRO A 410 -17.76 -32.47 33.72
N GLY A 411 -16.78 -33.26 34.14
CA GLY A 411 -16.37 -33.35 35.54
C GLY A 411 -17.31 -34.20 36.41
N SER A 412 -18.41 -34.73 35.84
CA SER A 412 -19.37 -35.61 36.53
C SER A 412 -19.90 -34.96 37.81
N THR A 413 -19.59 -35.49 38.99
CA THR A 413 -20.03 -34.95 40.29
C THR A 413 -19.33 -33.65 40.69
N ALA A 414 -18.25 -33.27 39.99
CA ALA A 414 -17.49 -32.05 40.26
C ALA A 414 -18.01 -30.83 39.49
N PHE A 415 -19.02 -30.98 38.61
CA PHE A 415 -19.59 -29.83 37.92
C PHE A 415 -20.22 -28.84 38.92
N PRO A 416 -19.99 -27.52 38.77
CA PRO A 416 -20.48 -26.54 39.75
C PRO A 416 -21.99 -26.51 39.92
N LYS A 417 -22.45 -26.39 41.17
CA LYS A 417 -23.87 -26.20 41.54
C LYS A 417 -24.17 -24.77 42.03
N THR A 418 -23.13 -23.97 42.17
CA THR A 418 -23.17 -22.55 42.52
C THR A 418 -22.34 -21.79 41.51
N PRO A 419 -22.64 -20.50 41.23
CA PRO A 419 -21.89 -19.69 40.28
C PRO A 419 -20.38 -19.81 40.53
N THR A 420 -19.65 -20.36 39.57
CA THR A 420 -18.20 -20.58 39.65
C THR A 420 -17.53 -20.10 38.37
N CYS A 421 -16.45 -19.34 38.49
CA CYS A 421 -15.68 -18.85 37.34
C CYS A 421 -15.11 -20.01 36.51
N ILE A 422 -14.94 -19.79 35.21
CA ILE A 422 -14.23 -20.71 34.33
C ILE A 422 -12.78 -20.27 34.21
N GLY A 423 -11.85 -21.21 34.28
CA GLY A 423 -10.44 -20.92 34.08
C GLY A 423 -9.53 -21.96 34.73
N THR A 424 -8.23 -21.70 34.68
CA THR A 424 -7.20 -22.60 35.23
C THR A 424 -6.73 -22.21 36.64
N ALA A 425 -7.23 -21.10 37.19
CA ALA A 425 -6.99 -20.72 38.58
C ALA A 425 -7.60 -21.74 39.57
N SER A 426 -7.04 -21.84 40.77
CA SER A 426 -7.40 -22.85 41.77
C SER A 426 -8.86 -22.80 42.24
N GLU A 427 -9.45 -21.61 42.19
CA GLU A 427 -10.81 -21.29 42.59
C GLU A 427 -11.82 -21.37 41.44
N CYS A 428 -11.34 -21.49 40.20
CA CYS A 428 -12.16 -21.61 39.01
C CYS A 428 -12.33 -23.07 38.59
N PHE A 429 -13.41 -23.35 37.88
CA PHE A 429 -13.62 -24.64 37.27
C PHE A 429 -12.89 -24.71 35.93
N ASN A 430 -11.92 -25.63 35.84
CA ASN A 430 -11.19 -25.89 34.60
C ASN A 430 -12.07 -26.71 33.63
N LEU A 431 -13.00 -26.02 32.97
CA LEU A 431 -13.94 -26.62 32.03
C LEU A 431 -13.23 -27.31 30.86
N GLY A 432 -12.15 -26.69 30.34
CA GLY A 432 -11.40 -27.24 29.20
C GLY A 432 -10.93 -28.67 29.44
N ALA A 433 -10.47 -28.98 30.66
CA ALA A 433 -9.99 -30.31 31.04
C ALA A 433 -11.08 -31.23 31.65
N ALA A 434 -12.31 -30.74 31.88
CA ALA A 434 -13.30 -31.43 32.71
C ALA A 434 -13.84 -32.74 32.12
N GLY A 435 -13.65 -33.03 30.84
CA GLY A 435 -14.26 -34.19 30.17
C GLY A 435 -13.58 -35.55 30.39
N GLY A 436 -12.52 -35.63 31.19
CA GLY A 436 -11.82 -36.88 31.50
C GLY A 436 -11.05 -37.42 30.29
N GLN A 437 -11.43 -38.59 29.77
CA GLN A 437 -10.84 -39.16 28.55
C GLN A 437 -11.13 -38.32 27.29
N TRP A 438 -12.23 -37.55 27.29
CA TRP A 438 -12.64 -36.70 26.19
C TRP A 438 -12.77 -35.25 26.69
N PRO A 439 -11.65 -34.52 26.83
CA PRO A 439 -11.67 -33.17 27.38
C PRO A 439 -12.53 -32.24 26.52
N ILE A 440 -13.10 -31.20 27.13
CA ILE A 440 -13.97 -30.26 26.41
C ILE A 440 -13.18 -29.52 25.34
N VAL A 441 -11.95 -29.14 25.68
CA VAL A 441 -10.97 -28.63 24.73
C VAL A 441 -9.95 -29.74 24.40
N PRO A 442 -9.67 -30.03 23.12
CA PRO A 442 -10.22 -29.42 21.90
C PRO A 442 -11.45 -30.15 21.33
N THR A 443 -11.97 -31.20 21.99
CA THR A 443 -12.92 -32.16 21.38
C THR A 443 -14.27 -31.54 21.04
N TYR A 444 -14.82 -30.70 21.91
CA TYR A 444 -16.16 -30.11 21.77
C TYR A 444 -16.11 -28.60 21.49
N ILE A 445 -14.97 -27.97 21.74
CA ILE A 445 -14.68 -26.58 21.40
C ILE A 445 -13.16 -26.41 21.26
N ALA A 446 -12.69 -25.60 20.30
CA ALA A 446 -11.27 -25.46 20.01
C ALA A 446 -10.46 -24.84 21.17
N ALA A 447 -11.06 -23.88 21.87
CA ALA A 447 -10.55 -23.26 23.09
C ALA A 447 -11.73 -22.69 23.89
N ILE A 448 -11.57 -22.50 25.20
CA ILE A 448 -12.58 -21.78 25.99
C ILE A 448 -12.46 -20.28 25.67
N PRO A 449 -13.52 -19.61 25.20
CA PRO A 449 -13.50 -18.17 24.98
C PRO A 449 -13.26 -17.40 26.28
N THR A 450 -12.64 -16.24 26.16
CA THR A 450 -12.33 -15.31 27.26
C THR A 450 -13.02 -13.98 27.03
N ASP A 451 -13.43 -13.32 28.12
CA ASP A 451 -14.01 -12.00 28.09
C ASP A 451 -13.07 -11.02 27.38
N PRO A 452 -13.56 -10.25 26.39
CA PRO A 452 -12.71 -9.43 25.53
C PRO A 452 -12.04 -8.24 26.25
N ASN A 453 -12.44 -7.93 27.48
CA ASN A 453 -11.93 -6.80 28.24
C ASN A 453 -11.18 -7.23 29.51
N THR A 454 -11.70 -8.24 30.23
CA THR A 454 -11.16 -8.65 31.53
C THR A 454 -10.70 -10.10 31.59
N GLY A 455 -10.86 -10.87 30.50
CA GLY A 455 -10.60 -12.30 30.46
C GLY A 455 -9.12 -12.67 30.38
N SER A 456 -8.79 -13.83 30.93
CA SER A 456 -7.47 -14.47 30.87
C SER A 456 -7.61 -15.99 30.93
N ASP A 457 -6.52 -16.73 30.69
CA ASP A 457 -6.53 -18.19 30.82
C ASP A 457 -6.75 -18.68 32.27
N LEU A 458 -6.38 -17.84 33.25
CA LEU A 458 -6.57 -18.13 34.67
C LEU A 458 -8.03 -17.96 35.09
N ASN A 459 -8.68 -16.91 34.58
CA ASN A 459 -10.10 -16.64 34.76
C ASN A 459 -10.62 -15.98 33.49
N THR A 460 -11.53 -16.67 32.80
CA THR A 460 -12.03 -16.24 31.51
C THR A 460 -13.01 -15.07 31.61
N GLY A 461 -13.44 -14.68 32.82
CA GLY A 461 -14.49 -13.68 33.02
C GLY A 461 -15.91 -14.26 32.90
N TYR A 462 -16.04 -15.56 32.64
CA TYR A 462 -17.34 -16.26 32.54
C TYR A 462 -17.58 -17.18 33.72
N THR A 463 -18.84 -17.36 34.06
CA THR A 463 -19.30 -18.16 35.20
C THR A 463 -20.23 -19.26 34.74
N ILE A 464 -20.15 -20.45 35.34
CA ILE A 464 -21.03 -21.59 35.03
C ILE A 464 -21.52 -22.30 36.29
N TYR A 465 -22.74 -22.86 36.20
CA TYR A 465 -23.30 -23.75 37.22
C TYR A 465 -24.57 -24.46 36.72
N ILE A 466 -25.01 -25.47 37.45
CA ILE A 466 -26.35 -26.05 37.32
C ILE A 466 -27.26 -25.47 38.38
N ASN A 467 -28.41 -24.95 37.97
CA ASN A 467 -29.41 -24.42 38.89
C ASN A 467 -30.21 -25.54 39.58
N THR A 468 -31.08 -25.17 40.52
CA THR A 468 -31.91 -26.12 41.29
C THR A 468 -32.88 -26.92 40.43
N ASP A 469 -33.20 -26.44 39.23
CA ASP A 469 -34.09 -27.10 38.27
C ASP A 469 -33.33 -28.06 37.33
N GLY A 470 -32.02 -28.24 37.55
CA GLY A 470 -31.17 -29.11 36.74
C GLY A 470 -30.76 -28.52 35.40
N ARG A 471 -30.93 -27.21 35.19
CA ARG A 471 -30.60 -26.50 33.95
C ARG A 471 -29.22 -25.88 34.00
N LEU A 472 -28.54 -25.90 32.85
CA LEU A 472 -27.22 -25.30 32.71
C LEU A 472 -27.35 -23.80 32.59
N VAL A 473 -26.63 -23.09 33.46
CA VAL A 473 -26.57 -21.64 33.48
C VAL A 473 -25.13 -21.20 33.27
N ALA A 474 -24.94 -20.31 32.30
CA ALA A 474 -23.67 -19.62 32.07
C ALA A 474 -23.92 -18.11 32.11
N THR A 475 -23.09 -17.37 32.85
CA THR A 475 -23.26 -15.92 33.03
C THR A 475 -21.97 -15.15 32.79
N ALA A 476 -22.13 -13.88 32.44
CA ALA A 476 -21.07 -12.89 32.29
C ALA A 476 -21.52 -11.55 32.89
N THR A 477 -20.58 -10.76 33.40
CA THR A 477 -20.86 -9.37 33.77
C THR A 477 -20.94 -8.53 32.49
N GLY A 478 -22.12 -7.97 32.21
CA GLY A 478 -22.31 -7.12 31.04
C GLY A 478 -21.95 -5.66 31.34
N GLU A 479 -21.74 -4.90 30.28
CA GLU A 479 -21.42 -3.47 30.36
C GLU A 479 -22.66 -2.59 30.11
N ILE A 480 -23.77 -3.20 29.69
CA ILE A 480 -25.08 -2.54 29.51
C ILE A 480 -26.15 -3.22 30.34
N GLU A 481 -26.24 -4.53 30.24
CA GLU A 481 -27.03 -5.35 31.14
C GLU A 481 -26.12 -5.74 32.31
N GLU A 482 -26.60 -5.62 33.54
CA GLU A 482 -25.80 -5.91 34.75
C GLU A 482 -25.27 -7.36 34.74
N GLU A 483 -26.07 -8.29 34.19
CA GLU A 483 -25.69 -9.70 34.01
C GLU A 483 -26.27 -10.28 32.71
N ILE A 484 -25.40 -10.89 31.90
CA ILE A 484 -25.79 -11.61 30.68
C ILE A 484 -25.89 -13.08 31.04
N THR A 485 -27.08 -13.66 30.89
CA THR A 485 -27.34 -15.07 31.25
C THR A 485 -27.78 -15.88 30.04
N VAL A 486 -27.14 -17.04 29.84
CA VAL A 486 -27.60 -18.10 28.94
C VAL A 486 -28.02 -19.29 29.78
N LEU A 487 -29.29 -19.66 29.64
CA LEU A 487 -29.89 -20.82 30.29
C LEU A 487 -30.34 -21.81 29.22
N ARG A 488 -30.02 -23.08 29.41
CA ARG A 488 -30.48 -24.16 28.54
C ARG A 488 -31.07 -25.33 29.30
#